data_AF-A0A8S3J2U8-F1
#
_entry.id   AF-A0A8S3J2U8-F1
#
_cell.length_a   1.000
_cell.length_b   1.000
_cell.length_c   1.000
_cell.angle_alpha   90.00
_cell.angle_beta   90.00
_cell.angle_gamma   90.00
#
_symmetry.space_group_name_H-M   'P 1'
#
loop_
_entity.id
_entity.type
_entity.pdbx_description
1 polymer ?
#
loop_
_entity_poly.entity_id
_entity_poly.type
_entity_poly.pdbx_seq_one_letter_code
_entity_poly.pdbx_strand_id
1 'polypeptide(L)'
;MPTQCETCNRPCYNVFTPPPCLECTRCHVRCHKQHYDDREEFMLPCRVNDKLSVKELLVMCTSENEQKQWIAKLSKKIPKRGIVSQHDHTPSS
;
A
#
# COMPACT_ATOMS: atom_id res chain seq x y z
N MET A 1 -4.63 18.55 -11.30
CA MET A 1 -3.66 17.71 -10.58
C MET A 1 -3.90 17.88 -9.09
N PRO A 2 -3.93 16.83 -8.26
CA PRO A 2 -4.20 16.98 -6.84
C PRO A 2 -3.01 17.68 -6.19
N THR A 3 -3.16 18.99 -5.98
CA THR A 3 -2.23 19.82 -5.21
C THR A 3 -2.67 19.89 -3.75
N GLN A 4 -3.49 18.94 -3.29
CA GLN A 4 -4.05 18.88 -1.95
C GLN A 4 -3.46 17.70 -1.17
N CYS A 5 -3.37 17.87 0.14
CA CYS A 5 -3.03 16.82 1.08
C CYS A 5 -4.23 15.91 1.28
N GLU A 6 -4.03 14.60 1.24
CA GLU A 6 -5.14 13.67 1.45
C GLU A 6 -5.55 13.42 2.90
N THR A 7 -4.74 13.86 3.87
CA THR A 7 -5.11 13.79 5.29
C THR A 7 -6.04 14.93 5.69
N CYS A 8 -5.72 16.17 5.28
CA CYS A 8 -6.45 17.37 5.72
C CYS A 8 -7.18 18.14 4.60
N ASN A 9 -7.09 17.68 3.34
CA ASN A 9 -7.64 18.32 2.13
C ASN A 9 -7.14 19.75 1.87
N ARG A 10 -6.08 20.21 2.57
CA ARG A 10 -5.48 21.53 2.36
C ARG A 10 -4.45 21.52 1.23
N PRO A 11 -4.19 22.66 0.57
CA PRO A 11 -3.16 22.74 -0.45
C PRO A 11 -1.76 22.32 0.05
N CYS A 12 -1.10 21.49 -0.73
CA CYS A 12 0.32 21.10 -0.64
C CYS A 12 1.23 22.03 -1.46
N TYR A 13 0.77 23.24 -1.82
CA TYR A 13 1.55 24.20 -2.58
C TYR A 13 1.38 25.61 -2.03
N ASN A 14 2.46 26.39 -2.12
CA ASN A 14 2.49 27.83 -1.91
C ASN A 14 3.58 28.40 -2.81
N VAL A 15 3.34 29.56 -3.42
CA VAL A 15 4.18 30.15 -4.47
C VAL A 15 5.49 30.75 -3.94
N PHE A 16 5.50 31.23 -2.69
CA PHE A 16 6.70 31.82 -2.07
C PHE A 16 7.48 30.84 -1.21
N THR A 17 6.77 29.96 -0.51
CA THR A 17 7.34 29.01 0.45
C THR A 17 6.54 27.71 0.40
N PRO A 18 6.80 26.82 -0.57
CA PRO A 18 6.06 25.58 -0.68
C PRO A 18 6.13 24.81 0.66
N PRO A 19 4.99 24.44 1.26
CA PRO A 19 4.99 23.69 2.49
C PRO A 19 5.68 22.34 2.28
N PRO A 20 6.38 21.80 3.28
CA PRO A 20 7.02 20.50 3.17
C PRO A 20 5.95 19.43 2.95
N CYS A 21 5.95 18.83 1.77
CA CYS A 21 5.01 17.80 1.37
C CYS A 21 5.77 16.59 0.83
N LEU A 22 5.25 15.41 1.14
CA LEU A 22 5.69 14.14 0.58
C LEU A 22 4.76 13.78 -0.59
N GLU A 23 5.33 13.23 -1.65
CA GLU A 23 4.59 12.64 -2.75
C GLU A 23 4.91 11.15 -2.83
N CYS A 24 3.88 10.30 -2.85
CA CYS A 24 4.08 8.88 -3.08
C CYS A 24 4.54 8.65 -4.52
N THR A 25 5.71 8.03 -4.72
CA THR A 25 6.25 7.75 -6.07
C THR A 25 5.42 6.79 -6.89
N ARG A 26 4.48 6.06 -6.26
CA ARG A 26 3.66 5.03 -6.92
C ARG A 26 2.27 5.51 -7.28
N CYS A 27 1.59 6.19 -6.35
CA CYS A 27 0.21 6.65 -6.55
C CYS A 27 0.08 8.17 -6.71
N HIS A 28 1.20 8.91 -6.62
CA HIS A 28 1.28 10.37 -6.72
C HIS A 28 0.37 11.14 -5.75
N VAL A 29 -0.11 10.47 -4.70
CA VAL A 29 -0.83 11.11 -3.60
C VAL A 29 0.13 11.99 -2.81
N ARG A 30 -0.35 13.13 -2.33
CA ARG A 30 0.44 14.10 -1.57
C ARG A 30 -0.05 14.19 -0.13
N CYS A 31 0.89 14.39 0.78
CA CYS A 31 0.64 14.57 2.20
C CYS A 31 1.60 15.60 2.79
N HIS A 32 1.18 16.44 3.73
CA HIS A 32 2.13 17.29 4.45
C HIS A 32 3.09 16.42 5.27
N LYS A 33 4.36 16.80 5.31
CA LYS A 33 5.38 16.04 6.05
C LYS A 33 5.01 15.88 7.53
N GLN A 34 4.39 16.89 8.12
CA GLN A 34 3.91 16.87 9.51
C GLN A 34 2.96 15.69 9.78
N HIS A 35 1.95 15.48 8.93
CA HIS A 35 1.00 14.38 9.08
C HIS A 35 1.69 12.99 9.01
N TYR A 36 2.77 12.89 8.23
CA TYR A 36 3.59 11.68 8.15
C TYR A 36 4.47 11.50 9.40
N ASP A 37 5.16 12.56 9.82
CA ASP A 37 6.09 12.56 10.94
C ASP A 37 5.36 12.30 12.28
N ASP A 38 4.17 12.88 12.45
CA ASP A 38 3.32 12.74 13.65
C ASP A 38 2.58 11.39 13.70
N ARG A 39 2.74 10.54 12.67
CA ARG A 39 2.04 9.25 12.51
C ARG A 39 0.54 9.36 12.77
N GLU A 40 -0.08 10.42 12.25
CA GLU A 40 -1.52 10.60 12.43
C GLU A 40 -2.29 9.39 11.90
N GLU A 41 -3.29 8.96 12.68
CA GLU A 41 -4.01 7.70 12.47
C GLU A 41 -4.74 7.62 11.11
N PHE A 42 -4.92 8.76 10.44
CA PHE A 42 -5.67 8.88 9.18
C PHE A 42 -4.82 8.77 7.91
N MET A 43 -3.53 8.41 8.00
CA MET A 43 -2.75 8.13 6.79
C MET A 43 -3.24 6.86 6.09
N LEU A 44 -3.84 7.06 4.92
CA LEU A 44 -4.34 5.97 4.08
C LEU A 44 -3.19 5.17 3.45
N PRO A 45 -3.37 3.84 3.27
CA PRO A 45 -2.42 3.04 2.51
C PRO A 45 -2.33 3.52 1.05
N CYS A 46 -1.20 3.23 0.40
CA CYS A 46 -1.01 3.53 -1.01
C CYS A 46 -2.06 2.80 -1.86
N ARG A 47 -2.87 3.53 -2.64
CA ARG A 47 -3.96 2.99 -3.47
C ARG A 47 -3.53 1.97 -4.53
N VAL A 48 -2.25 2.00 -4.91
CA VAL A 48 -1.66 1.02 -5.84
C VAL A 48 -1.30 -0.28 -5.13
N ASN A 49 -1.09 -0.23 -3.81
CA ASN A 49 -0.72 -1.39 -3.01
C ASN A 49 -1.89 -2.37 -2.81
N ASP A 50 -3.13 -1.88 -2.75
CA ASP A 50 -4.33 -2.73 -2.70
C ASP A 50 -4.46 -3.67 -3.90
N LYS A 51 -3.84 -3.32 -5.04
CA LYS A 51 -3.88 -4.13 -6.26
C LYS A 51 -2.75 -5.15 -6.36
N LEU A 52 -1.76 -5.09 -5.46
CA LEU A 52 -0.63 -6.01 -5.50
C LEU A 52 -1.03 -7.34 -4.85
N SER A 53 -0.67 -8.43 -5.52
CA SER A 53 -0.77 -9.74 -4.93
C SER A 53 0.18 -9.86 -3.73
N VAL A 54 -0.15 -10.74 -2.78
CA VAL A 54 0.73 -11.05 -1.64
C VAL A 54 2.14 -11.42 -2.09
N LYS A 55 2.27 -12.09 -3.25
CA LYS A 55 3.55 -12.45 -3.86
C LYS A 55 4.38 -11.23 -4.23
N GLU A 56 3.76 -10.22 -4.84
CA GLU A 56 4.43 -8.96 -5.21
C GLU A 56 4.81 -8.14 -3.97
N LEU A 57 3.95 -8.12 -2.95
CA LEU A 57 4.26 -7.49 -1.65
C LEU A 57 5.47 -8.15 -0.98
N LEU A 58 5.56 -9.49 -1.05
CA LEU A 58 6.65 -10.26 -0.47
C LEU A 58 7.99 -9.98 -1.15
N VAL A 59 7.99 -9.75 -2.47
CA VAL A 59 9.19 -9.43 -3.26
C VAL A 59 9.71 -8.02 -2.92
N MET A 60 8.87 -7.14 -2.36
CA MET A 60 9.29 -5.80 -1.91
C MET A 60 9.96 -5.80 -0.52
N CYS A 61 10.06 -6.94 0.16
CA CYS A 61 10.81 -7.01 1.42
C CYS A 61 12.28 -6.66 1.20
N THR A 62 12.85 -5.86 2.09
CA THR A 62 14.22 -5.33 1.96
C THR A 62 15.30 -6.38 2.26
N SER A 63 14.90 -7.54 2.82
CA SER A 63 15.77 -8.67 3.14
C SER A 63 15.02 -9.99 3.15
N GLU A 64 15.75 -11.09 2.95
CA GLU A 64 15.19 -12.45 3.07
C GLU A 64 14.64 -12.75 4.48
N ASN A 65 15.25 -12.16 5.52
CA ASN A 65 14.81 -12.36 6.89
C ASN A 65 13.43 -11.72 7.13
N GLU A 66 13.24 -10.49 6.64
CA GLU A 66 11.95 -9.81 6.67
C GLU A 66 10.89 -10.60 5.89
N GLN A 67 11.25 -11.10 4.70
CA GLN A 67 10.37 -11.93 3.88
C GLN A 67 9.91 -13.18 4.65
N LYS A 68 10.82 -13.91 5.31
CA LYS A 68 10.49 -15.10 6.13
C LYS A 68 9.54 -14.77 7.28
N GLN A 69 9.72 -13.63 7.95
CA GLN A 69 8.83 -13.19 9.02
C GLN A 69 7.42 -12.88 8.49
N TRP A 70 7.33 -12.25 7.31
CA TRP A 70 6.05 -11.98 6.65
C TRP A 70 5.34 -13.27 6.25
N ILE A 71 6.05 -14.23 5.65
CA ILE A 71 5.50 -15.56 5.34
C ILE A 71 4.92 -16.20 6.61
N ALA A 72 5.70 -16.24 7.70
CA ALA A 72 5.26 -16.84 8.95
C ALA A 72 4.00 -16.17 9.54
N LYS A 73 3.89 -14.85 9.45
CA LYS A 73 2.69 -14.11 9.89
C LYS A 73 1.48 -14.38 8.99
N LEU A 74 1.69 -14.43 7.68
CA LEU A 74 0.63 -14.69 6.69
C LEU A 74 0.10 -16.12 6.80
N SER A 75 0.98 -17.11 6.92
CA SER A 75 0.59 -18.52 7.09
C SER A 75 -0.27 -18.75 8.34
N LYS A 76 -0.11 -17.93 9.40
CA LYS A 76 -0.97 -17.98 10.59
C LYS A 76 -2.36 -17.38 10.37
N LYS A 77 -2.50 -16.45 9.41
CA LYS A 77 -3.76 -15.75 9.10
C LYS A 77 -4.59 -16.43 8.01
N ILE A 78 -3.99 -17.26 7.17
CA ILE A 78 -4.72 -18.01 6.14
C ILE A 78 -5.46 -19.18 6.81
N PRO A 79 -6.80 -19.19 6.85
CA PRO A 79 -7.54 -20.33 7.38
C PRO A 79 -7.24 -21.57 6.52
N LYS A 80 -6.93 -22.71 7.16
CA LYS A 80 -6.58 -23.98 6.49
C LYS A 80 -7.70 -24.62 5.63
N ARG A 81 -8.80 -23.90 5.37
CA ARG A 81 -9.83 -24.41 4.46
C ARG A 81 -9.23 -24.35 3.06
N GLY A 82 -9.11 -25.52 2.45
CA GLY A 82 -8.24 -25.79 1.31
C GLY A 82 -8.29 -24.72 0.24
N ILE A 83 -7.12 -24.45 -0.34
CA ILE A 83 -6.99 -23.73 -1.61
C ILE A 83 -7.73 -24.58 -2.64
N VAL A 84 -9.01 -24.27 -2.90
CA VAL A 84 -9.71 -24.81 -4.07
C VAL A 84 -9.09 -24.13 -5.28
N SER A 85 -8.17 -24.85 -5.94
CA SER A 85 -7.70 -24.51 -7.27
C SER A 85 -8.91 -24.47 -8.19
N GLN A 86 -9.37 -23.28 -8.58
CA GLN A 86 -10.30 -23.16 -9.70
C GLN A 86 -9.56 -23.48 -10.99
N HIS A 87 -9.48 -24.76 -11.29
CA HIS A 87 -9.05 -25.29 -12.58
C HIS A 87 -9.96 -26.47 -12.87
N ASP A 88 -11.14 -26.18 -13.42
CA ASP A 88 -11.81 -27.00 -14.44
C ASP A 88 -13.13 -26.33 -14.81
N HIS A 89 -13.33 -26.02 -16.08
CA HIS A 89 -14.62 -26.09 -16.78
C HIS A 89 -14.28 -26.19 -18.27
N THR A 90 -13.98 -27.41 -18.72
CA THR A 90 -14.13 -27.79 -20.12
C THR A 90 -15.59 -28.21 -20.33
N PRO A 91 -16.36 -27.59 -21.26
CA PRO A 91 -17.62 -28.17 -21.67
C PRO A 91 -17.38 -29.14 -22.83
N SER A 92 -17.52 -30.43 -22.55
CA SER A 92 -17.83 -31.45 -23.56
C SER A 92 -19.33 -31.72 -23.53
N SER A 93 -20.05 -31.32 -24.57
CA SER A 93 -21.16 -32.04 -25.21
C SER A 93 -21.57 -31.30 -26.47
#